data_AF-A0A224WZC0-F1
#
_entry.id   AF-A0A224WZC0-F1
#
_cell.length_a   1.000
_cell.length_b   1.000
_cell.length_c   1.000
_cell.angle_alpha   90.00
_cell.angle_beta   90.00
_cell.angle_gamma   90.00
#
_symmetry.space_group_name_H-M   'P 1'
#
loop_
_entity.id
_entity.type
_entity.pdbx_description
1 polymer ?
#
loop_
_entity_poly.entity_id
_entity_poly.type
_entity_poly.pdbx_seq_one_letter_code
_entity_poly.pdbx_strand_id
1 'polypeptide(L)'
;MRTKQLALWGNILGTIAAIITLLIALQDIILTEMIYEGAYISTPFVIGQLIGGAILIVAHVFTWIAYVKIGKPSEKGWKIFLLVMGIIWACGAAFGLLISFIRWGEWLVLLGNLLNLTQSILFILTFALKDKKLEIRNQQSEMIK
;
A
#
# COMPACT_ATOMS: atom_id res chain seq x y z
N MET A 1 -19.00 1.53 10.12
CA MET A 1 -17.93 1.97 11.05
C MET A 1 -16.68 1.11 10.92
N ARG A 2 -16.79 -0.23 10.88
CA ARG A 2 -15.65 -1.14 10.76
C ARG A 2 -14.81 -0.92 9.50
N THR A 3 -15.45 -0.73 8.34
CA THR A 3 -14.80 -0.59 7.03
C THR A 3 -13.87 0.61 6.91
N LYS A 4 -14.32 1.80 7.35
CA LYS A 4 -13.52 3.03 7.28
C LYS A 4 -12.30 3.00 8.21
N GLN A 5 -12.42 2.36 9.38
CA GLN A 5 -11.30 2.20 10.31
C GLN A 5 -10.23 1.26 9.77
N LEU A 6 -10.61 0.16 9.12
CA LEU A 6 -9.64 -0.75 8.49
C LEU A 6 -8.86 -0.05 7.37
N ALA A 7 -9.54 0.72 6.52
CA ALA A 7 -8.88 1.50 5.48
C ALA A 7 -7.92 2.55 6.06
N LEU A 8 -8.28 3.19 7.18
CA LEU A 8 -7.42 4.15 7.87
C LEU A 8 -6.14 3.47 8.37
N TRP A 9 -6.28 2.38 9.12
CA TRP A 9 -5.12 1.65 9.63
C TRP A 9 -4.26 1.08 8.49
N GLY A 10 -4.88 0.57 7.42
CA GLY A 10 -4.18 0.12 6.23
C GLY A 10 -3.35 1.25 5.61
N ASN A 11 -3.93 2.44 5.45
CA ASN A 11 -3.22 3.61 4.92
C ASN A 11 -2.06 4.06 5.81
N ILE A 12 -2.24 4.09 7.14
CA ILE A 12 -1.18 4.48 8.08
C ILE A 12 0.00 3.50 7.98
N LEU A 13 -0.27 2.20 8.15
CA LEU A 13 0.78 1.17 8.11
C LEU A 13 1.48 1.15 6.75
N GLY A 14 0.71 1.31 5.68
CA GLY A 14 1.26 1.41 4.34
C GLY A 14 2.13 2.62 4.09
N THR A 15 1.75 3.78 4.63
CA THR A 15 2.57 4.99 4.52
C THR A 15 3.90 4.79 5.22
N ILE A 16 3.91 4.16 6.40
CA ILE A 16 5.14 3.83 7.12
C ILE A 16 5.98 2.84 6.28
N ALA A 17 5.36 1.80 5.72
CA ALA A 17 6.03 0.83 4.87
C ALA A 17 6.66 1.48 3.63
N ALA A 18 5.94 2.38 2.95
CA ALA A 18 6.44 3.11 1.79
C ALA A 18 7.60 4.04 2.15
N ILE A 19 7.56 4.71 3.31
CA ILE A 19 8.68 5.51 3.80
C ILE A 19 9.92 4.63 3.98
N ILE A 20 9.77 3.46 4.60
CA ILE A 20 10.86 2.49 4.77
C ILE A 20 11.41 2.07 3.40
N THR A 21 10.55 1.68 2.45
CA THR A 21 10.96 1.31 1.09
C THR A 21 11.71 2.43 0.37
N LEU A 22 11.22 3.67 0.44
CA LEU A 22 11.87 4.82 -0.18
C LEU A 22 13.23 5.12 0.46
N LEU A 23 13.34 4.99 1.78
CA LEU A 23 14.62 5.17 2.49
C LEU A 23 15.65 4.12 2.06
N ILE A 24 15.25 2.85 1.93
CA ILE A 24 16.12 1.78 1.45
C ILE A 24 16.54 2.04 0.00
N ALA A 25 15.59 2.42 -0.87
CA ALA A 25 15.90 2.74 -2.26
C ALA A 25 16.89 3.90 -2.38
N LEU A 26 16.75 4.95 -1.56
CA LEU A 26 17.71 6.06 -1.50
C LEU A 26 19.08 5.60 -0.98
N GLN A 27 19.12 4.74 0.02
CA GLN A 27 20.38 4.19 0.53
C GLN A 27 21.11 3.35 -0.53
N ASP A 28 20.38 2.49 -1.25
CA ASP A 28 20.92 1.67 -2.35
C ASP A 28 21.46 2.55 -3.48
N ILE A 29 20.75 3.63 -3.82
CA ILE A 29 21.18 4.64 -4.79
C ILE A 29 22.52 5.27 -4.32
N ILE A 30 22.60 5.79 -3.09
CA ILE A 30 23.82 6.41 -2.54
C ILE A 30 25.00 5.43 -2.49
N LEU A 31 24.77 4.20 -2.02
CA LEU A 31 25.81 3.17 -1.97
C LEU A 31 26.34 2.83 -3.36
N THR A 32 25.46 2.76 -4.36
CA THR A 32 25.84 2.51 -5.75
C THR A 32 26.65 3.68 -6.31
N GLU A 33 26.32 4.92 -5.96
CA GLU A 33 27.08 6.13 -6.33
C GLU A 33 28.53 6.06 -5.86
N MET A 34 28.72 5.67 -4.59
CA MET A 34 30.04 5.56 -3.96
C MET A 34 30.93 4.51 -4.62
N ILE A 35 30.35 3.53 -5.32
CA ILE A 35 31.08 2.40 -5.94
C ILE A 35 31.42 2.69 -7.42
N TYR A 36 30.65 3.53 -8.13
CA TYR A 36 30.71 3.64 -9.61
C TYR A 36 31.15 5.01 -10.17
N GLU A 37 31.83 5.85 -9.37
CA GLU A 37 32.51 7.12 -9.75
C GLU A 37 32.14 7.71 -11.14
N GLY A 38 30.92 8.26 -11.28
CA GLY A 38 30.59 9.20 -12.37
C GLY A 38 29.75 8.71 -13.57
N ALA A 39 29.40 7.43 -13.69
CA ALA A 39 28.47 6.92 -14.74
C ALA A 39 27.01 6.71 -14.23
N TYR A 40 26.64 7.43 -13.18
CA TYR A 40 25.68 7.00 -12.16
C TYR A 40 24.19 7.23 -12.46
N ILE A 41 23.81 8.42 -12.94
CA ILE A 41 22.40 8.85 -13.05
C ILE A 41 21.69 8.13 -14.22
N SER A 42 22.45 7.57 -15.16
CA SER A 42 21.94 6.89 -16.35
C SER A 42 21.87 5.37 -16.23
N THR A 43 22.20 4.78 -15.08
CA THR A 43 22.10 3.33 -14.94
C THR A 43 20.63 2.90 -14.92
N PRO A 44 20.25 1.82 -15.62
CA PRO A 44 18.89 1.31 -15.61
C PRO A 44 18.37 1.01 -14.19
N PHE A 45 19.27 0.64 -13.28
CA PHE A 45 18.96 0.40 -11.88
C PHE A 45 18.48 1.67 -11.16
N VAL A 46 19.27 2.75 -11.19
CA VAL A 46 18.92 4.02 -10.52
C VAL A 46 17.65 4.62 -11.12
N ILE A 47 17.51 4.61 -12.44
CA ILE A 47 16.30 5.08 -13.12
C ILE A 47 15.08 4.25 -12.69
N GLY A 48 15.23 2.92 -12.61
CA GLY A 48 14.19 2.02 -12.14
C GLY A 48 13.74 2.34 -10.71
N GLN A 49 14.67 2.60 -9.80
CA GLN A 49 14.37 2.97 -8.42
C GLN A 49 13.63 4.32 -8.32
N LEU A 50 14.04 5.32 -9.10
CA LEU A 50 13.38 6.64 -9.12
C LEU A 50 11.95 6.55 -9.68
N ILE A 51 11.75 5.86 -10.80
CA ILE A 51 10.42 5.66 -11.39
C ILE A 51 9.54 4.84 -10.44
N GLY A 52 10.08 3.76 -9.87
CA GLY A 52 9.39 2.94 -8.88
C GLY A 52 8.95 3.74 -7.66
N GLY A 53 9.83 4.59 -7.12
CA GLY A 53 9.53 5.48 -6.00
C GLY A 53 8.44 6.50 -6.33
N ALA A 54 8.47 7.11 -7.52
CA ALA A 54 7.43 8.04 -7.96
C ALA A 54 6.06 7.36 -8.08
N ILE A 55 6.02 6.16 -8.68
CA ILE A 55 4.79 5.36 -8.80
C ILE A 55 4.27 4.99 -7.40
N LEU A 56 5.15 4.61 -6.47
CA LEU A 56 4.78 4.26 -5.10
C LEU A 56 4.11 5.44 -4.39
N ILE A 57 4.68 6.64 -4.50
CA ILE A 57 4.11 7.87 -3.91
C ILE A 57 2.71 8.13 -4.48
N VAL A 58 2.57 8.09 -5.80
CA VAL A 58 1.28 8.32 -6.47
C VAL A 58 0.24 7.29 -6.04
N ALA A 59 0.63 6.01 -5.98
CA ALA A 59 -0.24 4.94 -5.53
C ALA A 59 -0.76 5.19 -4.11
N HIS A 60 0.12 5.54 -3.16
CA HIS A 60 -0.27 5.86 -1.78
C HIS A 60 -1.18 7.09 -1.67
N VAL A 61 -0.95 8.13 -2.49
CA VAL A 61 -1.89 9.27 -2.55
C VAL A 61 -3.28 8.78 -2.96
N PHE A 62 -3.38 7.91 -3.96
CA PHE A 62 -4.67 7.35 -4.38
C PHE A 62 -5.34 6.48 -3.31
N THR A 63 -4.59 5.75 -2.47
CA THR A 63 -5.20 4.97 -1.37
C THR A 63 -5.76 5.88 -0.27
N TRP A 64 -5.14 7.03 -0.03
CA TRP A 64 -5.69 8.07 0.85
C TRP A 64 -6.95 8.73 0.27
N ILE A 65 -6.97 9.01 -1.04
CA ILE A 65 -8.18 9.49 -1.74
C ILE A 65 -9.30 8.46 -1.61
N ALA A 66 -9.00 7.18 -1.84
CA ALA A 66 -9.97 6.09 -1.71
C ALA A 66 -10.59 6.04 -0.31
N TYR A 67 -9.77 6.17 0.74
CA TYR A 67 -10.25 6.25 2.13
C TYR A 67 -11.24 7.40 2.36
N VAL A 68 -10.94 8.60 1.86
CA VAL A 68 -11.83 9.78 1.99
C VAL A 68 -13.18 9.56 1.29
N LYS A 69 -13.22 8.68 0.29
CA LYS A 69 -14.41 8.34 -0.49
C LYS A 69 -15.24 7.21 0.11
N ILE A 70 -14.74 6.48 1.11
CA ILE A 70 -15.52 5.47 1.84
C ILE A 70 -16.68 6.15 2.59
N GLY A 71 -17.89 5.61 2.43
CA GLY A 71 -19.14 6.12 2.97
C GLY A 71 -19.87 7.14 2.09
N LYS A 72 -19.38 7.38 0.86
CA LYS A 72 -20.00 8.29 -0.13
C LYS A 72 -20.69 7.50 -1.26
N PRO A 73 -21.62 8.09 -2.03
CA PRO A 73 -22.36 7.39 -3.09
C PRO A 73 -21.47 6.68 -4.13
N SER A 74 -20.28 7.22 -4.39
CA SER A 74 -19.31 6.65 -5.34
C SER A 74 -18.35 5.63 -4.72
N GLU A 75 -18.60 5.11 -3.51
CA GLU A 75 -17.61 4.33 -2.76
C GLU A 75 -17.24 2.97 -3.38
N LYS A 76 -18.14 2.36 -4.17
CA LYS A 76 -17.93 1.00 -4.70
C LYS A 76 -16.66 0.91 -5.55
N GLY A 77 -16.43 1.88 -6.43
CA GLY A 77 -15.22 1.94 -7.26
C GLY A 77 -13.94 2.08 -6.42
N TRP A 78 -13.99 2.91 -5.37
CA TRP A 78 -12.85 3.11 -4.47
C TRP A 78 -12.56 1.89 -3.59
N LYS A 79 -13.59 1.15 -3.15
CA LYS A 79 -13.42 -0.12 -2.42
C LYS A 79 -12.80 -1.19 -3.34
N ILE A 80 -13.20 -1.26 -4.61
CA ILE A 80 -12.58 -2.16 -5.61
C ILE A 80 -11.12 -1.76 -5.85
N PHE A 81 -10.84 -0.47 -6.00
CA PHE A 81 -9.47 0.02 -6.14
C PHE A 81 -8.59 -0.42 -4.96
N LEU A 82 -9.06 -0.24 -3.72
CA LEU A 82 -8.34 -0.70 -2.52
C LEU A 82 -8.12 -2.22 -2.52
N LEU A 83 -9.10 -3.01 -2.98
CA LEU A 83 -8.94 -4.47 -3.13
C LEU A 83 -7.80 -4.81 -4.10
N VAL A 84 -7.81 -4.18 -5.29
CA VAL A 84 -6.78 -4.41 -6.32
C VAL A 84 -5.40 -4.02 -5.80
N MET A 85 -5.27 -2.85 -5.18
CA MET A 85 -4.03 -2.41 -4.55
C MET A 85 -3.57 -3.37 -3.45
N GLY A 86 -4.49 -3.84 -2.60
CA GLY A 86 -4.19 -4.82 -1.56
C GLY A 86 -3.66 -6.12 -2.13
N ILE A 87 -4.20 -6.63 -3.24
CA ILE A 87 -3.70 -7.85 -3.88
C ILE A 87 -2.28 -7.62 -4.45
N ILE A 88 -2.09 -6.53 -5.19
CA ILE A 88 -0.79 -6.19 -5.80
C ILE A 88 0.30 -6.08 -4.72
N TRP A 89 0.01 -5.37 -3.64
CA TRP A 89 0.96 -5.18 -2.54
C TRP A 89 1.16 -6.44 -1.71
N ALA A 90 0.15 -7.30 -1.56
CA ALA A 90 0.33 -8.60 -0.92
C ALA A 90 1.32 -9.47 -1.71
N CYS A 91 1.19 -9.52 -3.04
CA CYS A 91 2.12 -10.24 -3.90
C CYS A 91 3.55 -9.67 -3.79
N GLY A 92 3.68 -8.35 -3.86
CA GLY A 92 4.98 -7.68 -3.70
C GLY A 92 5.62 -7.93 -2.34
N ALA A 93 4.84 -7.81 -1.26
CA ALA A 93 5.30 -8.07 0.10
C ALA A 93 5.70 -9.53 0.32
N ALA A 94 4.95 -10.50 -0.23
CA ALA A 94 5.29 -11.91 -0.12
C ALA A 94 6.66 -12.22 -0.77
N PHE A 95 6.91 -11.69 -1.97
CA PHE A 95 8.23 -11.79 -2.61
C PHE A 95 9.32 -11.08 -1.79
N GLY A 96 9.03 -9.87 -1.30
CA GLY A 96 9.95 -9.11 -0.45
C GLY A 96 10.35 -9.86 0.82
N LEU A 97 9.39 -10.48 1.51
CA LEU A 97 9.64 -11.29 2.70
C LEU A 97 10.58 -12.46 2.39
N LEU A 98 10.32 -13.20 1.30
CA LEU A 98 11.19 -14.32 0.88
C LEU A 98 12.64 -13.85 0.68
N ILE A 99 12.83 -12.71 0.01
CA ILE A 99 14.17 -12.14 -0.23
C ILE A 99 14.82 -11.69 1.09
N SER A 100 14.06 -11.03 1.98
CA SER A 100 14.56 -10.58 3.28
C SER A 100 15.03 -11.74 4.17
N PHE A 101 14.33 -12.88 4.14
CA PHE A 101 14.75 -14.08 4.88
C PHE A 101 16.05 -14.70 4.32
N ILE A 102 16.29 -14.58 3.02
CA ILE A 102 17.52 -15.07 2.38
C ILE A 102 18.71 -14.16 2.72
N ARG A 103 18.49 -12.85 2.82
CA ARG A 103 19.56 -11.85 2.99
C ARG A 103 20.02 -11.58 4.43
N TRP A 104 19.60 -12.37 5.43
CA TRP A 104 20.05 -12.36 6.84
C TRP A 104 20.70 -11.04 7.32
N GLY A 105 19.89 -10.11 7.86
CA GLY A 105 20.39 -8.86 8.45
C GLY A 105 19.59 -7.60 8.07
N GLU A 106 18.72 -7.68 7.08
CA GLU A 106 17.91 -6.55 6.61
C GLU A 106 16.58 -6.41 7.39
N TRP A 107 16.66 -6.17 8.70
CA TRP A 107 15.49 -6.09 9.58
C TRP A 107 14.50 -4.98 9.21
N LEU A 108 14.99 -3.86 8.68
CA LEU A 108 14.13 -2.76 8.20
C LEU A 108 13.35 -3.18 6.95
N VAL A 109 13.97 -3.91 6.03
CA VAL A 109 13.31 -4.44 4.83
C VAL A 109 12.24 -5.45 5.22
N LEU A 110 12.55 -6.34 6.18
CA LEU A 110 11.58 -7.29 6.74
C LEU A 110 10.37 -6.55 7.35
N LEU A 111 10.62 -5.54 8.19
CA LEU A 111 9.56 -4.75 8.81
C LEU A 111 8.70 -4.04 7.76
N GLY A 112 9.30 -3.39 6.77
CA GLY A 112 8.57 -2.74 5.67
C GLY A 112 7.66 -3.71 4.92
N ASN A 113 8.15 -4.91 4.62
CA ASN A 113 7.36 -5.94 3.96
C ASN A 113 6.22 -6.48 4.83
N LEU A 114 6.43 -6.67 6.13
CA LEU A 114 5.36 -7.08 7.07
C LEU A 114 4.27 -6.02 7.18
N LEU A 115 4.65 -4.74 7.22
CA LEU A 115 3.71 -3.62 7.25
C LEU A 115 2.90 -3.52 5.95
N ASN A 116 3.54 -3.69 4.78
CA ASN A 116 2.85 -3.76 3.48
C ASN A 116 1.88 -4.95 3.41
N LEU A 117 2.28 -6.11 3.93
CA LEU A 117 1.38 -7.27 3.98
C LEU A 117 0.17 -7.01 4.88
N THR A 118 0.39 -6.38 6.04
CA THR A 118 -0.68 -6.02 6.98
C THR A 118 -1.62 -4.99 6.37
N GLN A 119 -1.09 -3.96 5.71
CA GLN A 119 -1.89 -3.00 4.93
C GLN A 119 -2.75 -3.72 3.90
N SER A 120 -2.16 -4.63 3.14
CA SER A 120 -2.82 -5.37 2.07
C SER A 120 -4.03 -6.15 2.60
N ILE A 121 -3.85 -6.85 3.72
CA ILE A 121 -4.93 -7.56 4.40
C ILE A 121 -6.04 -6.59 4.82
N LEU A 122 -5.69 -5.45 5.42
CA LEU A 122 -6.68 -4.44 5.85
C LEU A 122 -7.47 -3.85 4.68
N PHE A 123 -6.85 -3.67 3.53
CA PHE A 123 -7.53 -3.21 2.31
C PHE A 123 -8.48 -4.26 1.75
N ILE A 124 -8.06 -5.52 1.70
CA ILE A 124 -8.93 -6.63 1.28
C ILE A 124 -10.15 -6.73 2.22
N LEU A 125 -9.92 -6.64 3.54
CA LEU A 125 -11.00 -6.64 4.52
C LEU A 125 -11.92 -5.42 4.41
N THR A 126 -11.38 -4.26 4.03
CA THR A 126 -12.17 -3.05 3.76
C THR A 126 -13.18 -3.29 2.63
N PHE A 127 -12.81 -4.05 1.61
CA PHE A 127 -13.74 -4.43 0.56
C PHE A 127 -14.72 -5.52 1.01
N ALA A 128 -14.24 -6.56 1.68
CA ALA A 128 -15.03 -7.73 2.05
C ALA A 128 -16.13 -7.43 3.09
N LEU A 129 -15.91 -6.44 3.96
CA LEU A 129 -16.87 -6.11 5.01
C LEU A 129 -17.94 -5.12 4.52
N LYS A 130 -19.20 -5.57 4.57
CA LYS A 130 -20.37 -4.71 4.35
C LYS A 130 -20.46 -3.62 5.43
N ASP A 131 -20.76 -2.40 4.98
CA ASP A 131 -21.10 -1.31 5.90
C ASP A 131 -22.50 -1.54 6.47
N LYS A 132 -22.59 -2.06 7.71
CA LYS A 132 -23.84 -2.25 8.47
C LYS A 132 -24.82 -1.06 8.41
N LYS A 133 -24.31 0.17 8.24
CA LYS A 133 -25.14 1.38 8.12
C LYS A 133 -25.95 1.46 6.82
N LEU A 134 -25.44 0.92 5.71
CA LEU A 134 -26.17 0.84 4.45
C LEU A 134 -27.22 -0.28 4.48
N GLU A 135 -26.91 -1.38 5.17
CA GLU A 135 -27.84 -2.51 5.34
C GLU A 135 -29.08 -2.07 6.14
N ILE A 136 -28.91 -1.34 7.24
CA ILE A 136 -30.03 -0.80 8.04
C ILE A 136 -30.86 0.24 7.25
N ARG A 137 -30.20 1.12 6.49
CA ARG A 137 -30.91 2.15 5.70
C ARG A 137 -31.72 1.54 4.56
N ASN A 138 -31.18 0.53 3.87
CA ASN A 138 -31.91 -0.17 2.81
C ASN A 138 -33.09 -0.96 3.38
N GLN A 139 -32.91 -1.66 4.50
CA GLN A 139 -33.99 -2.36 5.21
C GLN A 139 -35.11 -1.40 5.64
N GLN A 140 -34.75 -0.20 6.15
CA GLN A 140 -35.74 0.82 6.49
C GLN A 140 -36.48 1.37 5.26
N SER A 141 -35.82 1.49 4.09
CA SER A 141 -36.49 1.95 2.86
C SER A 141 -37.43 0.90 2.25
N GLU A 142 -37.16 -0.38 2.47
CA GLU A 142 -38.01 -1.49 2.01
C GLU A 142 -39.23 -1.68 2.91
N MET A 143 -39.14 -1.38 4.20
CA MET A 143 -40.29 -1.41 5.13
C MET A 143 -41.29 -0.26 4.94
N ILE A 144 -40.95 0.78 4.17
CA ILE A 144 -41.81 1.96 3.92
C ILE A 144 -42.53 1.85 2.55
N LYS A 145 -42.26 0.80 1.78
CA LYS A 145 -42.97 0.46 0.53
C LYS A 145 -44.05 -0.58 0.77
#